data_AF-T1AYL6-F1
#
_entry.id   AF-T1AYL6-F1
#
_cell.length_a   1.000
_cell.length_b   1.000
_cell.length_c   1.000
_cell.angle_alpha   90.00
_cell.angle_beta   90.00
_cell.angle_gamma   90.00
#
_symmetry.space_group_name_H-M   'P 1'
#
loop_
_entity.id
_entity.type
_entity.pdbx_description
1 polymer ?
#
loop_
_entity_poly.entity_id
_entity_poly.type
_entity_poly.pdbx_seq_one_letter_code
_entity_poly.pdbx_strand_id
1 'polypeptide(L)'
;DAVEAVLSTLLRPLLDQDLAVVFYDLTTIRSEGLSQQLGEVRHFGMAKEGLIARQFLLGVVQTAEGIPLYHQVFDGNTAEVTTLKPVIEQVIRRFPVKRVIAVADRGLLSTDNLAELQAIRLPGGHSLEFILAVPGRRYAEFVDLLEPFHAAPCQGATDEVHGELAWNGLRLILAHNPRTAAETGAKRDRTIADLEQQAAAWCGKLDAQDAGQRTRGRTLSDGGARARFYHAVCEAHLARIIRVDLKSERFNYAIDEHALQHARLMDGKLLLVTNVPDLAPAEVITRYKSLADIERGFHVLKSELAIGPVYHRLPDRIRAHAAL
;
A
#
# COMPACT_ATOMS: atom_id res chain seq x y z
N ASP A 1 24.90 -6.25 -14.64
CA ASP A 1 24.86 -7.15 -15.83
C ASP A 1 25.63 -8.46 -15.66
N ALA A 2 26.97 -8.48 -15.73
CA ALA A 2 27.73 -9.75 -15.70
C ALA A 2 27.56 -10.53 -14.38
N VAL A 3 27.60 -9.84 -13.23
CA VAL A 3 27.39 -10.44 -11.90
C VAL A 3 26.01 -11.07 -11.82
N GLU A 4 24.97 -10.31 -12.19
CA GLU A 4 23.61 -10.84 -12.22
C GLU A 4 23.51 -12.07 -13.13
N ALA A 5 24.16 -12.07 -14.30
CA ALA A 5 24.11 -13.19 -15.28
C ALA A 5 24.60 -14.49 -14.64
N VAL A 6 25.69 -14.39 -13.91
CA VAL A 6 26.23 -15.51 -13.12
C VAL A 6 25.25 -15.90 -12.01
N LEU A 7 24.77 -14.95 -11.21
CA LEU A 7 23.81 -15.22 -10.13
C LEU A 7 22.55 -15.94 -10.61
N SER A 8 21.92 -15.49 -11.70
CA SER A 8 20.77 -16.20 -12.24
C SER A 8 21.08 -17.62 -12.68
N THR A 9 22.28 -17.85 -13.23
CA THR A 9 22.68 -19.21 -13.64
C THR A 9 22.81 -20.13 -12.43
N LEU A 10 23.32 -19.60 -11.31
CA LEU A 10 23.45 -20.33 -10.05
C LEU A 10 22.11 -20.53 -9.34
N LEU A 11 21.16 -19.60 -9.49
CA LEU A 11 19.83 -19.69 -8.88
C LEU A 11 18.89 -20.63 -9.64
N ARG A 12 19.02 -20.76 -10.97
CA ARG A 12 18.14 -21.59 -11.81
C ARG A 12 17.86 -23.01 -11.28
N PRO A 13 18.86 -23.77 -10.77
CA PRO A 13 18.62 -25.12 -10.24
C PRO A 13 17.84 -25.15 -8.92
N LEU A 14 17.77 -24.02 -8.20
CA LEU A 14 17.06 -23.90 -6.92
C LEU A 14 15.58 -23.56 -7.10
N LEU A 15 15.16 -23.25 -8.33
CA LEU A 15 13.79 -22.85 -8.64
C LEU A 15 12.99 -24.06 -9.11
N ASP A 16 11.76 -24.16 -8.60
CA ASP A 16 10.75 -25.01 -9.19
C ASP A 16 10.44 -24.50 -10.61
N GLN A 17 10.79 -25.30 -11.61
CA GLN A 17 10.61 -24.94 -13.02
C GLN A 17 9.15 -25.09 -13.47
N ASP A 18 8.33 -25.83 -12.72
CA ASP A 18 6.93 -26.07 -13.02
C ASP A 18 6.03 -24.95 -12.47
N LEU A 19 6.31 -24.44 -11.26
CA LEU A 19 5.58 -23.30 -10.67
C LEU A 19 6.51 -22.35 -9.89
N ALA A 20 6.66 -21.13 -10.37
CA ALA A 20 7.33 -20.05 -9.63
C ALA A 20 6.30 -19.05 -9.10
N VAL A 21 6.06 -19.07 -7.78
CA VAL A 21 5.39 -17.95 -7.10
C VAL A 21 6.44 -16.89 -6.87
N VAL A 22 6.29 -15.75 -7.55
CA VAL A 22 7.21 -14.62 -7.42
C VAL A 22 6.50 -13.50 -6.70
N PHE A 23 7.16 -13.00 -5.68
CA PHE A 23 6.67 -11.86 -4.96
C PHE A 23 7.48 -10.62 -5.33
N TYR A 24 6.78 -9.51 -5.51
CA TYR A 24 7.39 -8.22 -5.81
C TYR A 24 6.93 -7.18 -4.79
N ASP A 25 7.90 -6.58 -4.10
CA ASP A 25 7.67 -5.41 -3.27
C ASP A 25 8.75 -4.35 -3.55
N LEU A 26 8.37 -3.10 -3.33
CA LEU A 26 9.15 -1.92 -3.61
C LEU A 26 9.39 -1.19 -2.29
N THR A 27 10.64 -0.87 -1.98
CA THR A 27 10.98 -0.07 -0.81
C THR A 27 11.69 1.22 -1.19
N THR A 28 11.44 2.27 -0.43
CA THR A 28 12.22 3.51 -0.47
C THR A 28 13.52 3.34 0.32
N ILE A 29 14.64 3.78 -0.23
CA ILE A 29 15.93 3.88 0.45
C ILE A 29 16.35 5.34 0.49
N ARG A 30 16.51 5.88 1.70
CA ARG A 30 16.95 7.25 1.92
C ARG A 30 18.39 7.43 1.46
N SER A 31 18.68 8.60 0.90
CA SER A 31 20.03 8.97 0.52
C SER A 31 20.38 10.37 1.01
N GLU A 32 21.64 10.52 1.40
CA GLU A 32 22.18 11.73 1.99
C GLU A 32 23.06 12.51 1.02
N GLY A 33 23.27 13.78 1.36
CA GLY A 33 24.10 14.71 0.61
C GLY A 33 23.35 15.49 -0.48
N LEU A 34 23.95 16.59 -0.91
CA LEU A 34 23.31 17.61 -1.75
C LEU A 34 23.79 17.60 -3.21
N SER A 35 24.77 16.75 -3.54
CA SER A 35 25.32 16.66 -4.90
C SER A 35 24.27 16.20 -5.91
N GLN A 36 24.30 16.78 -7.11
CA GLN A 36 23.50 16.34 -8.26
C GLN A 36 24.47 15.82 -9.33
N GLN A 37 24.16 14.68 -9.94
CA GLN A 37 24.96 14.06 -10.99
C GLN A 37 24.14 13.88 -12.27
N LEU A 38 24.81 13.73 -13.42
CA LEU A 38 24.14 13.28 -14.63
C LEU A 38 23.67 11.83 -14.43
N GLY A 39 22.41 11.53 -14.78
CA GLY A 39 21.81 10.20 -14.55
C GLY A 39 21.51 9.90 -13.07
N GLU A 40 21.26 10.95 -12.27
CA GLU A 40 20.85 10.85 -10.87
C GLU A 40 19.63 9.95 -10.70
N VAL A 41 19.69 9.02 -9.73
CA VAL A 41 18.54 8.18 -9.33
C VAL A 41 17.88 8.70 -8.05
N ARG A 42 18.58 9.59 -7.33
CA ARG A 42 18.14 10.13 -6.05
C ARG A 42 17.25 11.34 -6.26
N HIS A 43 15.95 11.13 -6.12
CA HIS A 43 14.94 12.18 -6.24
C HIS A 43 14.18 12.37 -4.92
N PHE A 44 13.67 13.57 -4.71
CA PHE A 44 12.73 13.81 -3.61
C PHE A 44 11.41 13.13 -3.94
N GLY A 45 10.94 12.30 -3.02
CA GLY A 45 9.66 11.61 -3.11
C GLY A 45 9.10 11.36 -1.72
N MET A 46 7.83 10.92 -1.69
CA MET A 46 7.22 10.48 -0.44
C MET A 46 7.84 9.14 -0.04
N ALA A 47 8.53 9.10 1.10
CA ALA A 47 9.07 7.86 1.65
C ALA A 47 7.94 6.98 2.19
N LYS A 48 8.16 5.65 2.28
CA LYS A 48 7.22 4.75 2.98
C LYS A 48 7.03 5.14 4.46
N GLU A 49 7.97 5.90 5.05
CA GLU A 49 7.83 6.47 6.40
C GLU A 49 6.98 7.76 6.47
N GLY A 50 6.39 8.21 5.35
CA GLY A 50 5.50 9.37 5.31
C GLY A 50 6.18 10.75 5.28
N LEU A 51 7.48 10.81 5.02
CA LEU A 51 8.25 12.04 4.91
C LEU A 51 8.70 12.27 3.47
N ILE A 52 8.76 13.53 3.03
CA ILE A 52 9.43 13.88 1.78
C ILE A 52 10.93 13.78 2.02
N ALA A 53 11.57 12.81 1.39
CA ALA A 53 12.99 12.54 1.54
C ALA A 53 13.66 12.40 0.19
N ARG A 54 14.95 12.73 0.12
CA ARG A 54 15.77 12.37 -1.02
C ARG A 54 16.03 10.86 -0.96
N GLN A 55 15.57 10.14 -1.97
CA GLN A 55 15.52 8.69 -1.95
C GLN A 55 15.74 8.11 -3.35
N PHE A 56 15.93 6.80 -3.40
CA PHE A 56 15.72 5.99 -4.60
C PHE A 56 14.81 4.81 -4.22
N LEU A 57 14.22 4.14 -5.21
CA LEU A 57 13.38 2.98 -4.97
C LEU A 57 14.17 1.71 -5.27
N LEU A 58 14.02 0.70 -4.43
CA LEU A 58 14.55 -0.63 -4.64
C LEU A 58 13.38 -1.60 -4.76
N GLY A 59 13.20 -2.17 -5.95
CA GLY A 59 12.30 -3.30 -6.18
C GLY A 59 13.06 -4.59 -6.00
N VAL A 60 12.48 -5.54 -5.27
CA VAL A 60 13.04 -6.89 -5.10
C VAL A 60 11.99 -7.91 -5.51
N VAL A 61 12.45 -8.93 -6.21
CA VAL A 61 11.67 -10.11 -6.57
C VAL A 61 12.26 -11.30 -5.83
N GLN A 62 11.40 -12.05 -5.14
CA GLN A 62 11.80 -13.28 -4.46
C GLN A 62 10.79 -14.41 -4.64
N THR A 63 11.23 -15.65 -4.42
CA THR A 63 10.34 -16.82 -4.39
C THR A 63 9.56 -16.92 -3.08
N ALA A 64 8.62 -17.85 -3.00
CA ALA A 64 7.91 -18.18 -1.76
C ALA A 64 8.84 -18.70 -0.65
N GLU A 65 9.95 -19.32 -1.02
CA GLU A 65 10.98 -19.82 -0.09
C GLU A 65 11.95 -18.71 0.36
N GLY A 66 11.76 -17.48 -0.13
CA GLY A 66 12.59 -16.32 0.24
C GLY A 66 13.88 -16.20 -0.59
N ILE A 67 14.01 -16.92 -1.70
CA ILE A 67 15.19 -16.82 -2.57
C ILE A 67 15.10 -15.53 -3.39
N PRO A 68 16.05 -14.58 -3.27
CA PRO A 68 16.04 -13.36 -4.07
C PRO A 68 16.40 -13.69 -5.53
N LEU A 69 15.48 -13.40 -6.45
CA LEU A 69 15.63 -13.67 -7.89
C LEU A 69 16.23 -12.49 -8.65
N TYR A 70 15.77 -11.29 -8.32
CA TYR A 70 16.09 -10.09 -9.05
C TYR A 70 15.88 -8.87 -8.16
N HIS A 71 16.67 -7.82 -8.39
CA HIS A 71 16.44 -6.51 -7.80
C HIS A 71 16.66 -5.43 -8.85
N GLN A 72 16.04 -4.27 -8.65
CA GLN A 72 16.21 -3.14 -9.53
C GLN A 72 16.11 -1.82 -8.76
N VAL A 73 17.06 -0.93 -9.04
CA VAL A 73 17.02 0.46 -8.57
C VAL A 73 16.24 1.31 -9.56
N PHE A 74 15.23 2.02 -9.06
CA PHE A 74 14.48 3.03 -9.80
C PHE A 74 14.69 4.42 -9.19
N ASP A 75 14.34 5.43 -9.97
CA ASP A 75 14.39 6.83 -9.56
C ASP A 75 13.43 7.05 -8.38
N GLY A 76 13.86 7.83 -7.38
CA GLY A 76 13.13 8.02 -6.11
C GLY A 76 11.73 8.60 -6.17
N ASN A 77 11.33 9.11 -7.33
CA ASN A 77 10.03 9.69 -7.65
C ASN A 77 9.23 8.85 -8.66
N THR A 78 9.68 7.64 -9.00
CA THR A 78 8.96 6.73 -9.89
C THR A 78 7.66 6.29 -9.24
N ALA A 79 6.56 6.27 -9.99
CA ALA A 79 5.30 5.75 -9.50
C ALA A 79 5.37 4.21 -9.39
N GLU A 80 4.98 3.64 -8.25
CA GLU A 80 5.07 2.19 -8.03
C GLU A 80 4.32 1.40 -9.11
N VAL A 81 3.16 1.89 -9.55
CA VAL A 81 2.33 1.24 -10.59
C VAL A 81 3.07 1.00 -11.91
N THR A 82 4.13 1.75 -12.21
CA THR A 82 4.87 1.61 -13.48
C THR A 82 6.04 0.62 -13.39
N THR A 83 6.37 0.10 -12.20
CA THR A 83 7.56 -0.73 -12.01
C THR A 83 7.30 -2.23 -12.15
N LEU A 84 6.07 -2.68 -11.93
CA LEU A 84 5.75 -4.11 -11.87
C LEU A 84 6.00 -4.83 -13.21
N LYS A 85 5.42 -4.33 -14.30
CA LYS A 85 5.58 -4.95 -15.64
C LYS A 85 7.04 -5.11 -16.09
N PRO A 86 7.88 -4.06 -16.12
CA PRO A 86 9.25 -4.22 -16.60
C PRO A 86 10.04 -5.21 -15.73
N VAL A 87 9.80 -5.23 -14.41
CA VAL A 87 10.44 -6.19 -13.50
C VAL A 87 10.04 -7.62 -13.83
N ILE A 88 8.73 -7.88 -13.99
CA ILE A 88 8.24 -9.21 -14.32
C ILE A 88 8.77 -9.69 -15.68
N GLU A 89 8.81 -8.82 -16.69
CA GLU A 89 9.41 -9.16 -17.98
C GLU A 89 10.90 -9.53 -17.87
N GLN A 90 11.67 -8.85 -17.02
CA GLN A 90 13.07 -9.19 -16.76
C GLN A 90 13.21 -10.56 -16.09
N VAL A 91 12.37 -10.84 -15.08
CA VAL A 91 12.34 -12.14 -14.39
C VAL A 91 12.04 -13.26 -15.37
N ILE A 92 11.00 -13.11 -16.21
CA ILE A 92 10.60 -14.10 -17.22
C ILE A 92 11.71 -14.34 -18.25
N ARG A 93 12.41 -13.28 -18.70
CA ARG A 93 13.54 -13.42 -19.63
C ARG A 93 14.73 -14.17 -19.01
N ARG A 94 14.92 -14.00 -17.70
CA ARG A 94 16.10 -14.49 -16.98
C ARG A 94 15.95 -15.92 -16.49
N PHE A 95 14.74 -16.30 -16.09
CA PHE A 95 14.41 -17.59 -15.52
C PHE A 95 13.41 -18.32 -16.42
N PRO A 96 13.78 -19.49 -16.99
CA PRO A 96 12.91 -20.24 -17.90
C PRO A 96 11.88 -21.05 -17.11
N VAL A 97 10.88 -20.36 -16.54
CA VAL A 97 9.79 -20.95 -15.74
C VAL A 97 8.56 -21.19 -16.60
N LYS A 98 7.88 -22.32 -16.40
CA LYS A 98 6.68 -22.69 -17.19
C LYS A 98 5.43 -21.93 -16.74
N ARG A 99 5.33 -21.64 -15.44
CA ARG A 99 4.23 -20.93 -14.81
C ARG A 99 4.75 -19.93 -13.78
N VAL A 100 4.17 -18.73 -13.77
CA VAL A 100 4.53 -17.65 -12.86
C VAL A 100 3.27 -17.06 -12.25
N ILE A 101 3.22 -17.01 -10.91
CA ILE A 101 2.21 -16.27 -10.17
C ILE A 101 2.88 -15.07 -9.53
N ALA A 102 2.62 -13.87 -10.06
CA ALA A 102 3.11 -12.61 -9.51
C ALA A 102 2.22 -12.13 -8.36
N VAL A 103 2.79 -12.04 -7.16
CA VAL A 103 2.10 -11.52 -5.97
C VAL A 103 2.67 -10.13 -5.64
N ALA A 104 1.81 -9.12 -5.55
CA ALA A 104 2.24 -7.74 -5.37
C ALA A 104 1.29 -6.92 -4.47
N ASP A 105 1.84 -5.92 -3.78
CA ASP A 105 1.07 -5.06 -2.87
C ASP A 105 0.09 -4.13 -3.61
N ARG A 106 -0.86 -3.59 -2.84
CA ARG A 106 -1.92 -2.65 -3.23
C ARG A 106 -1.39 -1.40 -3.94
N GLY A 107 -0.17 -0.97 -3.68
CA GLY A 107 0.44 0.20 -4.33
C GLY A 107 0.56 0.04 -5.85
N LEU A 108 0.59 -1.21 -6.33
CA LEU A 108 0.89 -1.57 -7.70
C LEU A 108 -0.34 -1.81 -8.58
N LEU A 109 -1.56 -1.78 -8.02
CA LEU A 109 -2.78 -2.02 -8.79
C LEU A 109 -3.30 -0.73 -9.45
N SER A 110 -3.30 -0.71 -10.78
CA SER A 110 -4.11 0.18 -11.63
C SER A 110 -4.88 -0.64 -12.66
N THR A 111 -5.94 -0.06 -13.26
CA THR A 111 -6.70 -0.72 -14.35
C THR A 111 -5.81 -1.00 -15.56
N ASP A 112 -4.96 -0.05 -15.92
CA ASP A 112 -4.06 -0.17 -17.06
C ASP A 112 -3.02 -1.26 -16.80
N ASN A 113 -2.43 -1.28 -15.59
CA ASN A 113 -1.46 -2.31 -15.22
C ASN A 113 -2.09 -3.71 -15.25
N LEU A 114 -3.36 -3.86 -14.83
CA LEU A 114 -4.06 -5.13 -14.87
C LEU A 114 -4.27 -5.66 -16.31
N ALA A 115 -4.61 -4.80 -17.26
CA ALA A 115 -4.73 -5.18 -18.67
C ALA A 115 -3.35 -5.54 -19.26
N GLU A 116 -2.32 -4.76 -18.91
CA GLU A 116 -0.95 -5.01 -19.35
C GLU A 116 -0.39 -6.33 -18.81
N LEU A 117 -0.61 -6.66 -17.53
CA LEU A 117 -0.19 -7.94 -16.94
C LEU A 117 -0.87 -9.12 -17.61
N GLN A 118 -2.17 -9.02 -17.91
CA GLN A 118 -2.91 -10.06 -18.63
C GLN A 118 -2.41 -10.27 -20.07
N ALA A 119 -1.77 -9.26 -20.67
CA ALA A 119 -1.18 -9.35 -21.99
C ALA A 119 0.21 -10.02 -21.99
N ILE A 120 0.86 -10.13 -20.83
CA ILE A 120 2.17 -10.79 -20.72
C ILE A 120 2.01 -12.29 -21.00
N ARG A 121 2.92 -12.82 -21.82
CA ARG A 121 3.01 -14.24 -22.17
C ARG A 121 4.34 -14.80 -21.69
N LEU A 122 4.28 -15.98 -21.08
CA LEU A 122 5.45 -16.77 -20.71
C LEU A 122 6.01 -17.48 -21.95
N PRO A 123 7.29 -17.91 -21.94
CA PRO A 123 7.90 -18.63 -23.06
C PRO A 123 7.13 -19.88 -23.52
N GLY A 124 6.39 -20.51 -22.60
CA GLY A 124 5.51 -21.66 -22.89
C GLY A 124 4.14 -21.31 -23.50
N GLY A 125 3.86 -20.03 -23.77
CA GLY A 125 2.58 -19.56 -24.35
C GLY A 125 1.47 -19.29 -23.34
N HIS A 126 1.63 -19.72 -22.07
CA HIS A 126 0.71 -19.39 -20.99
C HIS A 126 0.73 -17.89 -20.67
N SER A 127 -0.40 -17.36 -20.19
CA SER A 127 -0.46 -15.98 -19.71
C SER A 127 0.16 -15.88 -18.31
N LEU A 128 0.69 -14.70 -17.97
CA LEU A 128 1.10 -14.43 -16.60
C LEU A 128 -0.10 -14.55 -15.66
N GLU A 129 0.10 -15.25 -14.54
CA GLU A 129 -0.86 -15.28 -13.45
C GLU A 129 -0.45 -14.27 -12.36
N PHE A 130 -1.41 -13.71 -11.64
CA PHE A 130 -1.13 -12.73 -10.59
C PHE A 130 -2.15 -12.76 -9.45
N ILE A 131 -1.71 -12.27 -8.28
CA ILE A 131 -2.54 -11.98 -7.11
C ILE A 131 -2.19 -10.56 -6.66
N LEU A 132 -3.13 -9.63 -6.81
CA LEU A 132 -2.93 -8.22 -6.49
C LEU A 132 -3.97 -7.73 -5.49
N ALA A 133 -3.53 -7.02 -4.46
CA ALA A 133 -4.47 -6.39 -3.53
C ALA A 133 -5.16 -5.17 -4.14
N VAL A 134 -6.46 -5.04 -3.88
CA VAL A 134 -7.21 -3.85 -4.25
C VAL A 134 -6.86 -2.70 -3.30
N PRO A 135 -6.47 -1.51 -3.81
CA PRO A 135 -6.25 -0.35 -2.99
C PRO A 135 -7.55 0.10 -2.31
N GLY A 136 -7.49 0.43 -1.02
CA GLY A 136 -8.66 0.92 -0.26
C GLY A 136 -9.40 2.10 -0.90
N ARG A 137 -8.69 2.94 -1.67
CA ARG A 137 -9.30 4.06 -2.43
C ARG A 137 -10.29 3.60 -3.51
N ARG A 138 -10.18 2.36 -4.00
CA ARG A 138 -11.04 1.76 -5.03
C ARG A 138 -12.16 0.90 -4.43
N TYR A 139 -12.21 0.72 -3.12
CA TYR A 139 -13.23 -0.12 -2.47
C TYR A 139 -14.66 0.35 -2.76
N ALA A 140 -14.85 1.65 -3.02
CA ALA A 140 -16.12 2.21 -3.46
C ALA A 140 -16.66 1.55 -4.75
N GLU A 141 -15.79 1.06 -5.63
CA GLU A 141 -16.17 0.35 -6.87
C GLU A 141 -16.77 -1.04 -6.58
N PHE A 142 -16.61 -1.56 -5.36
CA PHE A 142 -16.98 -2.93 -4.99
C PHE A 142 -18.11 -3.00 -3.97
N VAL A 143 -18.62 -1.87 -3.46
CA VAL A 143 -19.59 -1.85 -2.34
C VAL A 143 -20.80 -2.72 -2.62
N ASP A 144 -21.45 -2.49 -3.76
CA ASP A 144 -22.66 -3.23 -4.16
C ASP A 144 -22.35 -4.72 -4.39
N LEU A 145 -21.17 -5.00 -4.95
CA LEU A 145 -20.71 -6.37 -5.18
C LEU A 145 -20.44 -7.11 -3.85
N LEU A 146 -20.02 -6.40 -2.81
CA LEU A 146 -19.67 -6.96 -1.50
C LEU A 146 -20.88 -7.14 -0.58
N GLU A 147 -22.05 -6.58 -0.90
CA GLU A 147 -23.24 -6.65 -0.05
C GLU A 147 -23.61 -8.09 0.35
N PRO A 148 -23.68 -9.08 -0.57
CA PRO A 148 -24.02 -10.46 -0.21
C PRO A 148 -22.99 -11.10 0.73
N PHE A 149 -21.70 -10.76 0.53
CA PHE A 149 -20.61 -11.24 1.38
C PHE A 149 -20.66 -10.61 2.78
N HIS A 150 -21.10 -9.36 2.87
CA HIS A 150 -21.28 -8.69 4.16
C HIS A 150 -22.48 -9.25 4.94
N ALA A 151 -23.61 -9.45 4.26
CA ALA A 151 -24.88 -9.80 4.90
C ALA A 151 -24.91 -11.22 5.49
N ALA A 152 -24.17 -12.17 4.94
CA ALA A 152 -24.18 -13.56 5.42
C ALA A 152 -22.82 -14.02 5.96
N PRO A 153 -21.74 -14.12 5.16
CA PRO A 153 -20.44 -14.58 5.65
C PRO A 153 -19.84 -13.75 6.80
N CYS A 154 -19.94 -12.42 6.76
CA CYS A 154 -19.31 -11.58 7.80
C CYS A 154 -20.13 -11.48 9.09
N GLN A 155 -21.45 -11.63 9.03
CA GLN A 155 -22.31 -11.33 10.17
C GLN A 155 -22.17 -12.42 11.25
N GLY A 156 -21.66 -12.04 12.43
CA GLY A 156 -21.48 -12.97 13.55
C GLY A 156 -20.29 -13.90 13.44
N ALA A 157 -19.39 -13.69 12.47
CA ALA A 157 -18.18 -14.48 12.31
C ALA A 157 -17.22 -14.30 13.51
N THR A 158 -16.69 -15.41 14.04
CA THR A 158 -15.64 -15.41 15.07
C THR A 158 -14.24 -15.54 14.47
N ASP A 159 -14.16 -16.27 13.36
CA ASP A 159 -12.94 -16.56 12.63
C ASP A 159 -12.91 -15.84 11.29
N GLU A 160 -11.75 -15.85 10.63
CA GLU A 160 -11.63 -15.23 9.32
C GLU A 160 -12.48 -15.98 8.29
N VAL A 161 -13.33 -15.25 7.57
CA VAL A 161 -14.19 -15.79 6.53
C VAL A 161 -13.70 -15.39 5.15
N HIS A 162 -13.81 -16.30 4.20
CA HIS A 162 -13.36 -16.09 2.82
C HIS A 162 -14.53 -16.14 1.84
N GLY A 163 -14.41 -15.43 0.73
CA GLY A 163 -15.41 -15.39 -0.32
C GLY A 163 -14.77 -15.20 -1.69
N GLU A 164 -15.56 -15.44 -2.72
CA GLU A 164 -15.14 -15.28 -4.10
C GLU A 164 -16.30 -14.73 -4.93
N LEU A 165 -16.00 -13.73 -5.75
CA LEU A 165 -16.91 -13.10 -6.69
C LEU A 165 -16.21 -12.93 -8.05
N ALA A 166 -16.99 -12.78 -9.12
CA ALA A 166 -16.46 -12.44 -10.43
C ALA A 166 -16.40 -10.91 -10.62
N TRP A 167 -15.30 -10.41 -11.18
CA TRP A 167 -15.14 -8.99 -11.48
C TRP A 167 -14.26 -8.79 -12.73
N ASN A 168 -14.78 -8.14 -13.77
CA ASN A 168 -14.05 -7.84 -15.02
C ASN A 168 -13.35 -9.05 -15.66
N GLY A 169 -14.00 -10.22 -15.65
CA GLY A 169 -13.42 -11.45 -16.20
C GLY A 169 -12.33 -12.09 -15.31
N LEU A 170 -12.15 -11.57 -14.10
CA LEU A 170 -11.19 -12.03 -13.10
C LEU A 170 -11.93 -12.49 -11.84
N ARG A 171 -11.18 -13.13 -10.94
CA ARG A 171 -11.65 -13.55 -9.63
C ARG A 171 -11.36 -12.45 -8.62
N LEU A 172 -12.38 -12.04 -7.88
CA LEU A 172 -12.28 -11.17 -6.73
C LEU A 172 -12.38 -12.03 -5.47
N ILE A 173 -11.25 -12.24 -4.82
CA ILE A 173 -11.15 -13.01 -3.58
C ILE A 173 -11.28 -12.07 -2.39
N LEU A 174 -12.11 -12.46 -1.43
CA LEU A 174 -12.48 -11.68 -0.25
C LEU A 174 -12.00 -12.40 0.99
N ALA A 175 -11.41 -11.67 1.93
CA ALA A 175 -11.20 -12.12 3.30
C ALA A 175 -11.78 -11.09 4.26
N HIS A 176 -12.43 -11.53 5.32
CA HIS A 176 -12.86 -10.67 6.42
C HIS A 176 -12.38 -11.22 7.75
N ASN A 177 -11.56 -10.44 8.44
CA ASN A 177 -11.12 -10.73 9.80
C ASN A 177 -11.98 -9.93 10.80
N PRO A 178 -12.89 -10.58 11.55
CA PRO A 178 -13.82 -9.90 12.44
C PRO A 178 -13.13 -9.20 13.61
N ARG A 179 -12.00 -9.74 14.10
CA ARG A 179 -11.22 -9.12 15.18
C ARG A 179 -10.57 -7.83 14.72
N THR A 180 -9.87 -7.87 13.58
CA THR A 180 -9.27 -6.68 12.97
C THR A 180 -10.32 -5.64 12.63
N ALA A 181 -11.52 -6.07 12.20
CA ALA A 181 -12.63 -5.17 11.93
C ALA A 181 -13.08 -4.42 13.18
N ALA A 182 -13.32 -5.15 14.29
CA ALA A 182 -13.72 -4.56 15.56
C ALA A 182 -12.65 -3.61 16.13
N GLU A 183 -11.37 -3.99 16.10
CA GLU A 183 -10.26 -3.16 16.56
C GLU A 183 -10.13 -1.86 15.74
N THR A 184 -10.21 -1.97 14.41
CA THR A 184 -10.12 -0.82 13.49
C THR A 184 -11.30 0.12 13.69
N GLY A 185 -12.52 -0.44 13.80
CA GLY A 185 -13.74 0.32 14.05
C GLY A 185 -13.68 1.07 15.38
N ALA A 186 -13.33 0.38 16.47
CA ALA A 186 -13.22 0.98 17.80
C ALA A 186 -12.16 2.09 17.87
N LYS A 187 -11.00 1.89 17.23
CA LYS A 187 -9.96 2.92 17.13
C LYS A 187 -10.46 4.15 16.38
N ARG A 188 -11.16 3.96 15.26
CA ARG A 188 -11.73 5.04 14.48
C ARG A 188 -12.78 5.81 15.26
N ASP A 189 -13.74 5.11 15.86
CA ASP A 189 -14.83 5.72 16.63
C ASP A 189 -14.28 6.52 17.83
N ARG A 190 -13.26 6.01 18.52
CA ARG A 190 -12.56 6.74 19.58
C ARG A 190 -11.88 8.02 19.06
N THR A 191 -11.21 7.93 17.92
CA THR A 191 -10.51 9.08 17.32
C THR A 191 -11.51 10.15 16.87
N ILE A 192 -12.67 9.74 16.34
CA ILE A 192 -13.77 10.66 16.00
C ILE A 192 -14.26 11.35 17.28
N ALA A 193 -14.55 10.59 18.35
CA ALA A 193 -15.01 11.16 19.62
C ALA A 193 -14.01 12.16 20.23
N ASP A 194 -12.71 11.84 20.20
CA ASP A 194 -11.65 12.72 20.69
C ASP A 194 -11.59 14.04 19.88
N LEU A 195 -11.83 13.99 18.57
CA LEU A 195 -11.90 15.17 17.69
C LEU A 195 -13.18 15.99 17.94
N GLU A 196 -14.33 15.34 18.09
CA GLU A 196 -15.59 16.03 18.41
C GLU A 196 -15.50 16.73 19.77
N GLN A 197 -14.87 16.11 20.78
CA GLN A 197 -14.63 16.74 22.07
C GLN A 197 -13.73 17.98 21.94
N GLN A 198 -12.68 17.91 21.12
CA GLN A 198 -11.81 19.06 20.84
C GLN A 198 -12.58 20.18 20.12
N ALA A 199 -13.39 19.85 19.12
CA ALA A 199 -14.22 20.80 18.39
C ALA A 199 -15.22 21.49 19.34
N ALA A 200 -15.91 20.73 20.18
CA ALA A 200 -16.84 21.26 21.18
C ALA A 200 -16.15 22.20 22.18
N ALA A 201 -14.93 21.85 22.63
CA ALA A 201 -14.14 22.71 23.50
C ALA A 201 -13.72 24.02 22.82
N TRP A 202 -13.50 24.03 21.50
CA TRP A 202 -13.23 25.25 20.74
C TRP A 202 -14.48 26.08 20.48
N CYS A 203 -15.60 25.45 20.11
CA CYS A 203 -16.90 26.14 19.99
C CYS A 203 -17.26 26.85 21.29
N GLY A 204 -17.20 26.14 22.43
CA GLY A 204 -17.49 26.74 23.74
C GLY A 204 -16.55 27.90 24.11
N LYS A 205 -15.28 27.87 23.65
CA LYS A 205 -14.35 29.00 23.83
C LYS A 205 -14.68 30.19 22.93
N LEU A 206 -15.10 29.95 21.69
CA LEU A 206 -15.52 30.99 20.75
C LEU A 206 -16.81 31.65 21.27
N ASP A 207 -17.80 30.85 21.66
CA ASP A 207 -19.07 31.33 22.23
C ASP A 207 -18.84 32.15 23.51
N ALA A 208 -17.95 31.71 24.40
CA ALA A 208 -17.60 32.46 25.60
C ALA A 208 -16.91 33.80 25.28
N GLN A 209 -16.08 33.85 24.24
CA GLN A 209 -15.42 35.08 23.78
C GLN A 209 -16.43 36.06 23.17
N ASP A 210 -17.37 35.57 22.36
CA ASP A 210 -18.47 36.36 21.80
C ASP A 210 -19.40 36.90 22.90
N ALA A 211 -19.60 36.14 23.98
CA ALA A 211 -20.31 36.57 25.18
C ALA A 211 -19.50 37.54 26.09
N GLY A 212 -18.28 37.93 25.68
CA GLY A 212 -17.46 38.91 26.38
C GLY A 212 -16.59 38.36 27.51
N GLN A 213 -16.48 37.04 27.68
CA GLN A 213 -15.62 36.43 28.69
C GLN A 213 -14.14 36.50 28.27
N ARG A 214 -13.32 37.16 29.07
CA ARG A 214 -11.88 37.34 28.79
C ARG A 214 -11.04 36.27 29.48
N THR A 215 -10.42 35.40 28.70
CA THR A 215 -9.41 34.43 29.17
C THR A 215 -8.00 34.95 28.94
N ARG A 216 -7.05 34.61 29.84
CA ARG A 216 -5.63 34.98 29.70
C ARG A 216 -5.00 34.23 28.52
N GLY A 217 -4.37 34.95 27.59
CA GLY A 217 -3.70 34.39 26.41
C GLY A 217 -4.20 34.98 25.09
N ARG A 218 -3.69 34.46 23.96
CA ARG A 218 -4.15 34.85 22.61
C ARG A 218 -5.57 34.33 22.38
N THR A 219 -6.46 35.19 21.89
CA THR A 219 -7.84 34.82 21.54
C THR A 219 -7.86 33.78 20.43
N LEU A 220 -8.87 32.90 20.46
CA LEU A 220 -9.09 31.93 19.41
C LEU A 220 -9.98 32.61 18.37
N SER A 221 -9.62 32.55 17.10
CA SER A 221 -10.52 32.96 16.01
C SER A 221 -11.13 31.73 15.36
N ASP A 222 -12.30 31.87 14.75
CA ASP A 222 -12.92 30.80 13.94
C ASP A 222 -11.98 30.27 12.87
N GLY A 223 -11.25 31.15 12.18
CA GLY A 223 -10.23 30.75 11.21
C GLY A 223 -9.09 29.93 11.84
N GLY A 224 -8.67 30.28 13.05
CA GLY A 224 -7.65 29.54 13.81
C GLY A 224 -8.14 28.18 14.30
N ALA A 225 -9.37 28.11 14.81
CA ALA A 225 -10.01 26.85 15.24
C ALA A 225 -10.19 25.91 14.04
N ARG A 226 -10.69 26.43 12.93
CA ARG A 226 -10.89 25.70 11.67
C ARG A 226 -9.61 25.13 11.11
N ALA A 227 -8.55 25.93 11.00
CA ALA A 227 -7.27 25.47 10.49
C ALA A 227 -6.70 24.35 11.37
N ARG A 228 -6.73 24.52 12.70
CA ARG A 228 -6.28 23.50 13.66
C ARG A 228 -7.10 22.22 13.56
N PHE A 229 -8.42 22.33 13.46
CA PHE A 229 -9.29 21.17 13.34
C PHE A 229 -9.07 20.42 12.03
N TYR A 230 -8.97 21.14 10.92
CA TYR A 230 -8.67 20.56 9.62
C TYR A 230 -7.34 19.81 9.63
N HIS A 231 -6.29 20.37 10.24
CA HIS A 231 -5.01 19.68 10.40
C HIS A 231 -5.14 18.41 11.24
N ALA A 232 -5.81 18.47 12.40
CA ALA A 232 -6.02 17.31 13.26
C ALA A 232 -6.81 16.19 12.55
N VAL A 233 -7.84 16.55 11.78
CA VAL A 233 -8.63 15.61 10.95
C VAL A 233 -7.78 14.97 9.86
N CYS A 234 -6.92 15.75 9.19
CA CYS A 234 -6.00 15.24 8.16
C CYS A 234 -4.94 14.30 8.76
N GLU A 235 -4.35 14.66 9.89
CA GLU A 235 -3.38 13.84 10.63
C GLU A 235 -4.01 12.53 11.13
N ALA A 236 -5.27 12.57 11.53
CA ALA A 236 -6.04 11.38 11.90
C ALA A 236 -6.49 10.53 10.69
N HIS A 237 -6.19 10.94 9.45
CA HIS A 237 -6.66 10.33 8.21
C HIS A 237 -8.20 10.25 8.09
N LEU A 238 -8.93 11.18 8.73
CA LEU A 238 -10.39 11.23 8.75
C LEU A 238 -10.99 12.26 7.81
N ALA A 239 -10.20 12.91 6.94
CA ALA A 239 -10.67 13.97 6.04
C ALA A 239 -11.76 13.56 5.02
N ARG A 240 -11.97 12.25 4.81
CA ARG A 240 -13.10 11.72 4.04
C ARG A 240 -14.39 11.61 4.85
N ILE A 241 -14.28 11.44 6.16
CA ILE A 241 -15.38 11.23 7.10
C ILE A 241 -15.78 12.54 7.78
N ILE A 242 -14.82 13.34 8.22
CA ILE A 242 -15.07 14.63 8.87
C ILE A 242 -14.81 15.75 7.86
N ARG A 243 -15.87 16.46 7.47
CA ARG A 243 -15.85 17.58 6.53
C ARG A 243 -15.81 18.88 7.31
N VAL A 244 -14.65 19.52 7.35
CA VAL A 244 -14.50 20.87 7.92
C VAL A 244 -14.93 21.89 6.87
N ASP A 245 -15.84 22.79 7.23
CA ASP A 245 -16.26 23.86 6.32
C ASP A 245 -15.18 24.94 6.26
N LEU A 246 -14.46 24.96 5.14
CA LEU A 246 -13.37 25.92 4.91
C LEU A 246 -13.86 27.32 4.52
N LYS A 247 -15.11 27.46 4.08
CA LYS A 247 -15.65 28.69 3.47
C LYS A 247 -16.46 29.54 4.44
N SER A 248 -17.15 28.91 5.39
CA SER A 248 -17.98 29.63 6.37
C SER A 248 -17.17 30.65 7.17
N GLU A 249 -17.80 31.71 7.65
CA GLU A 249 -17.13 32.66 8.57
C GLU A 249 -16.94 32.03 9.95
N ARG A 250 -17.93 31.27 10.40
CA ARG A 250 -17.89 30.53 11.67
C ARG A 250 -17.24 29.17 11.52
N PHE A 251 -16.61 28.70 12.58
CA PHE A 251 -16.11 27.33 12.66
C PHE A 251 -17.28 26.34 12.64
N ASN A 252 -17.28 25.45 11.65
CA ASN A 252 -18.28 24.41 11.49
C ASN A 252 -17.66 23.16 10.85
N TYR A 253 -18.21 21.99 11.16
CA TYR A 253 -17.86 20.72 10.55
C TYR A 253 -19.09 19.81 10.48
N ALA A 254 -19.04 18.81 9.60
CA ALA A 254 -20.05 17.76 9.51
C ALA A 254 -19.37 16.39 9.39
N ILE A 255 -20.05 15.35 9.90
CA ILE A 255 -19.69 13.96 9.62
C ILE A 255 -20.42 13.52 8.36
N ASP A 256 -19.67 13.03 7.39
CA ASP A 256 -20.17 12.36 6.19
C ASP A 256 -20.55 10.93 6.58
N GLU A 257 -21.83 10.74 6.95
CA GLU A 257 -22.37 9.45 7.40
C GLU A 257 -22.19 8.35 6.37
N HIS A 258 -22.32 8.68 5.08
CA HIS A 258 -22.09 7.72 4.02
C HIS A 258 -20.63 7.26 3.98
N ALA A 259 -19.67 8.20 4.08
CA ALA A 259 -18.26 7.86 4.16
C ALA A 259 -17.91 7.07 5.43
N LEU A 260 -18.55 7.36 6.56
CA LEU A 260 -18.36 6.62 7.81
C LEU A 260 -18.89 5.19 7.71
N GLN A 261 -20.11 5.01 7.20
CA GLN A 261 -20.70 3.69 6.97
C GLN A 261 -19.87 2.88 5.98
N HIS A 262 -19.44 3.50 4.89
CA HIS A 262 -18.54 2.87 3.93
C HIS A 262 -17.23 2.43 4.59
N ALA A 263 -16.61 3.27 5.43
CA ALA A 263 -15.39 2.90 6.13
C ALA A 263 -15.62 1.72 7.09
N ARG A 264 -16.76 1.71 7.82
CA ARG A 264 -17.18 0.57 8.68
C ARG A 264 -17.36 -0.71 7.89
N LEU A 265 -18.02 -0.63 6.74
CA LEU A 265 -18.18 -1.78 5.85
C LEU A 265 -16.84 -2.34 5.39
N MET A 266 -15.78 -1.54 5.31
CA MET A 266 -14.47 -1.99 4.83
C MET A 266 -13.53 -2.47 5.93
N ASP A 267 -13.90 -2.32 7.20
CA ASP A 267 -13.06 -2.72 8.31
C ASP A 267 -12.76 -4.24 8.27
N GLY A 268 -11.48 -4.58 8.45
CA GLY A 268 -11.00 -5.96 8.43
C GLY A 268 -11.19 -6.69 7.11
N LYS A 269 -11.52 -6.00 6.00
CA LYS A 269 -11.66 -6.60 4.66
C LYS A 269 -10.38 -6.52 3.85
N LEU A 270 -9.99 -7.65 3.28
CA LEU A 270 -8.95 -7.78 2.26
C LEU A 270 -9.61 -8.19 0.94
N LEU A 271 -9.35 -7.43 -0.11
CA LEU A 271 -9.81 -7.71 -1.47
C LEU A 271 -8.59 -8.01 -2.35
N LEU A 272 -8.60 -9.16 -3.02
CA LEU A 272 -7.55 -9.58 -3.95
C LEU A 272 -8.16 -9.83 -5.33
N VAL A 273 -7.52 -9.32 -6.37
CA VAL A 273 -7.88 -9.61 -7.77
C VAL A 273 -6.86 -10.60 -8.32
N THR A 274 -7.35 -11.67 -8.95
CA THR A 274 -6.50 -12.73 -9.51
C THR A 274 -7.10 -13.36 -10.77
N ASN A 275 -6.25 -13.82 -11.67
CA ASN A 275 -6.58 -14.69 -12.81
C ASN A 275 -6.11 -16.14 -12.60
N VAL A 276 -5.59 -16.50 -11.41
CA VAL A 276 -5.15 -17.86 -11.12
C VAL A 276 -6.37 -18.79 -11.09
N PRO A 277 -6.47 -19.83 -11.93
CA PRO A 277 -7.71 -20.60 -12.08
C PRO A 277 -7.89 -21.73 -11.04
N ASP A 278 -6.78 -22.25 -10.52
CA ASP A 278 -6.71 -23.54 -9.80
C ASP A 278 -6.40 -23.40 -8.30
N LEU A 279 -6.36 -22.18 -7.77
CA LEU A 279 -6.20 -21.93 -6.33
C LEU A 279 -7.53 -21.65 -5.65
N ALA A 280 -7.78 -22.28 -4.50
CA ALA A 280 -8.93 -21.95 -3.67
C ALA A 280 -8.79 -20.54 -3.05
N PRO A 281 -9.90 -19.85 -2.69
CA PRO A 281 -9.85 -18.53 -2.05
C PRO A 281 -8.89 -18.44 -0.86
N ALA A 282 -8.92 -19.44 0.02
CA ALA A 282 -8.04 -19.51 1.19
C ALA A 282 -6.55 -19.59 0.80
N GLU A 283 -6.22 -20.32 -0.26
CA GLU A 283 -4.85 -20.45 -0.74
C GLU A 283 -4.35 -19.14 -1.37
N VAL A 284 -5.18 -18.47 -2.16
CA VAL A 284 -4.86 -17.14 -2.71
C VAL A 284 -4.56 -16.14 -1.57
N ILE A 285 -5.38 -16.16 -0.52
CA ILE A 285 -5.18 -15.32 0.66
C ILE A 285 -3.89 -15.69 1.39
N THR A 286 -3.63 -16.97 1.62
CA THR A 286 -2.38 -17.42 2.26
C THR A 286 -1.16 -17.00 1.45
N ARG A 287 -1.18 -17.20 0.12
CA ARG A 287 -0.10 -16.77 -0.77
C ARG A 287 0.11 -15.26 -0.67
N TYR A 288 -0.94 -14.45 -0.70
CA TYR A 288 -0.80 -13.00 -0.52
C TYR A 288 -0.25 -12.63 0.86
N LYS A 289 -0.71 -13.26 1.94
CA LYS A 289 -0.23 -12.98 3.30
C LYS A 289 1.25 -13.33 3.51
N SER A 290 1.79 -14.28 2.75
CA SER A 290 3.23 -14.54 2.72
C SER A 290 4.07 -13.37 2.18
N LEU A 291 3.46 -12.33 1.58
CA LEU A 291 4.14 -11.08 1.24
C LEU A 291 4.77 -10.42 2.50
N ALA A 292 4.18 -10.62 3.69
CA ALA A 292 4.74 -10.13 4.95
C ALA A 292 6.13 -10.74 5.25
N ASP A 293 6.43 -11.94 4.74
CA ASP A 293 7.75 -12.56 4.92
C ASP A 293 8.85 -11.83 4.13
N ILE A 294 8.47 -11.21 3.01
CA ILE A 294 9.34 -10.32 2.22
C ILE A 294 9.55 -9.01 2.97
N GLU A 295 8.48 -8.44 3.54
CA GLU A 295 8.60 -7.20 4.32
C GLU A 295 9.56 -7.40 5.51
N ARG A 296 9.54 -8.59 6.13
CA ARG A 296 10.55 -9.00 7.12
C ARG A 296 11.95 -9.05 6.51
N GLY A 297 12.11 -9.62 5.31
CA GLY A 297 13.37 -9.59 4.55
C GLY A 297 13.88 -8.17 4.28
N PHE A 298 13.00 -7.24 3.89
CA PHE A 298 13.33 -5.83 3.74
C PHE A 298 13.70 -5.16 5.05
N HIS A 299 13.02 -5.51 6.14
CA HIS A 299 13.38 -5.02 7.46
C HIS A 299 14.82 -5.44 7.79
N VAL A 300 15.19 -6.71 7.58
CA VAL A 300 16.57 -7.20 7.77
C VAL A 300 17.56 -6.48 6.85
N LEU A 301 17.24 -6.29 5.57
CA LEU A 301 18.07 -5.53 4.63
C LEU A 301 18.33 -4.09 5.10
N LYS A 302 17.32 -3.44 5.69
CA LYS A 302 17.44 -2.08 6.21
C LYS A 302 18.13 -2.01 7.56
N SER A 303 17.87 -2.96 8.46
CA SER A 303 18.35 -2.92 9.84
C SER A 303 19.73 -3.57 10.00
N GLU A 304 19.90 -4.80 9.51
CA GLU A 304 21.11 -5.59 9.71
C GLU A 304 22.14 -5.35 8.62
N LEU A 305 21.71 -5.34 7.36
CA LEU A 305 22.60 -5.05 6.23
C LEU A 305 22.79 -3.55 5.99
N ALA A 306 22.08 -2.71 6.74
CA ALA A 306 22.20 -1.25 6.74
C ALA A 306 22.26 -0.65 5.32
N ILE A 307 21.41 -1.13 4.42
CA ILE A 307 21.41 -0.72 3.01
C ILE A 307 21.13 0.79 2.83
N GLY A 308 20.59 1.45 3.87
CA GLY A 308 20.50 2.90 3.94
C GLY A 308 20.70 3.46 5.36
N PRO A 309 20.94 4.77 5.52
CA PRO A 309 20.98 5.77 4.45
C PRO A 309 22.22 5.64 3.55
N VAL A 310 22.02 5.87 2.24
CA VAL A 310 23.10 5.79 1.25
C VAL A 310 23.80 7.13 1.09
N TYR A 311 25.13 7.13 1.27
CA TYR A 311 25.99 8.31 1.14
C TYR A 311 26.74 8.37 -0.21
N HIS A 312 26.48 7.41 -1.11
CA HIS A 312 27.11 7.39 -2.43
C HIS A 312 26.64 8.57 -3.28
N ARG A 313 27.61 9.29 -3.85
CA ARG A 313 27.35 10.42 -4.76
C ARG A 313 27.05 9.98 -6.20
N LEU A 314 27.75 8.97 -6.69
CA LEU A 314 27.68 8.57 -8.11
C LEU A 314 26.55 7.54 -8.31
N PRO A 315 25.70 7.68 -9.35
CA PRO A 315 24.59 6.77 -9.61
C PRO A 315 25.02 5.29 -9.68
N ASP A 316 26.13 4.99 -10.34
CA ASP A 316 26.60 3.61 -10.48
C ASP A 316 27.06 3.00 -9.15
N ARG A 317 27.56 3.82 -8.22
CA ARG A 317 27.89 3.37 -6.87
C ARG A 317 26.64 3.08 -6.04
N ILE A 318 25.57 3.86 -6.25
CA ILE A 318 24.28 3.60 -5.61
C ILE A 318 23.70 2.28 -6.12
N ARG A 319 23.72 2.05 -7.44
CA ARG A 319 23.27 0.79 -8.06
C ARG A 319 24.09 -0.41 -7.56
N ALA A 320 25.42 -0.28 -7.53
CA ALA A 320 26.29 -1.34 -7.02
C ALA A 320 26.07 -1.64 -5.53
N HIS A 321 25.80 -0.62 -4.71
CA HIS A 321 25.47 -0.78 -3.29
C HIS A 321 24.17 -1.55 -3.08
N ALA A 322 23.18 -1.31 -3.94
CA ALA A 322 21.90 -2.02 -3.91
C ALA A 322 21.98 -3.46 -4.46
N ALA A 323 23.12 -3.85 -5.06
CA ALA A 323 23.33 -5.15 -5.70
C ALA A 323 24.11 -6.16 -4.85
N LEU A 324 24.41 -5.82 -3.59
CA LEU A 324 25.02 -6.70 -2.58
C LEU A 324 23.96 -7.60 -1.94
#